data_AF-A0ABD6FNR6-F1
#
_entry.id   AF-A0ABD6FNR6-F1
#
_cell.length_a   1.000
_cell.length_b   1.000
_cell.length_c   1.000
_cell.angle_alpha   90.00
_cell.angle_beta   90.00
_cell.angle_gamma   90.00
#
_symmetry.space_group_name_H-M   'P 1'
#
loop_
_entity.id
_entity.type
_entity.pdbx_description
1 polymer ?
#
loop_
_entity_poly.entity_id
_entity_poly.type
_entity_poly.pdbx_seq_one_letter_code
_entity_poly.pdbx_strand_id
1 'polypeptide(L)'
;MAEENLPFPVAMRGFDREAVTAHIARLEESVAEATRAAEEARREAAQLQSALDEANKALREAEQPTYRGLGARMEQLLRSAEEQSADVVARANTHAQDTIARANVAAQQLHARADNEVSAILAQARREAEEIRLAAESEAQGTREAADRYAAEVMERANRDAERKLSAVEADITERRSAIEREIHALRATTEREVTELTVSSQREAAELVESARGEAAEILETAQAEAQRLQTEAEETLTSAREEAQQTLTSARAEAEETLTSARDEARETLTSARDEAEETLRSARAEAEETLRSAREEADRVAAEMAQLRQEAQADVDAARDEARRTREDLMLEVAQRREAAEQELAQRHAEAKAETDALVADAHARADEAESRLSAALERAEVTRREAEAHARTLLSNARNNADEIVSEAREHAEKIISEAVTDAERERSLAMREVEELNRQRESITSYLDDLRAILSQDPVMGLAAATQRQAQQEAAEAAAQAAPAEGEPSRTEV
;
A
#
# COMPACT_ATOMS: atom_id res chain seq x y z
N MET A 1 131.04 -25.16 35.44
CA MET A 1 130.70 -25.07 34.01
C MET A 1 129.25 -24.61 33.98
N ALA A 2 128.93 -23.33 34.15
CA ALA A 2 129.35 -22.20 33.34
C ALA A 2 129.04 -22.45 31.86
N GLU A 3 127.76 -22.32 31.52
CA GLU A 3 127.32 -21.58 30.34
C GLU A 3 126.09 -20.79 30.76
N GLU A 4 126.25 -19.47 30.78
CA GLU A 4 125.19 -18.48 30.93
C GLU A 4 124.23 -18.59 29.74
N ASN A 5 123.31 -19.55 29.78
CA ASN A 5 122.07 -19.45 29.04
C ASN A 5 121.19 -18.44 29.79
N LEU A 6 121.58 -17.16 29.73
CA LEU A 6 120.72 -16.06 30.15
C LEU A 6 119.41 -16.23 29.36
N PRO A 7 118.23 -16.38 29.99
CA PRO A 7 116.98 -16.70 29.29
C PRO A 7 116.50 -15.57 28.35
N PHE A 8 117.29 -14.51 28.28
CA PHE A 8 116.93 -13.18 27.81
C PHE A 8 118.05 -12.62 26.94
N PRO A 9 117.80 -12.35 25.65
CA PRO A 9 118.70 -11.55 24.84
C PRO A 9 118.93 -10.17 25.47
N VAL A 10 120.15 -9.64 25.39
CA VAL A 10 120.56 -8.38 26.03
C VAL A 10 120.52 -7.25 25.00
N ALA A 11 119.77 -6.18 25.28
CA ALA A 11 119.74 -4.94 24.50
C ALA A 11 120.77 -3.93 25.04
N MET A 12 121.13 -2.91 24.24
CA MET A 12 122.20 -1.90 24.51
C MET A 12 122.13 -1.18 25.87
N ARG A 13 121.08 -1.38 26.67
CA ARG A 13 120.95 -0.83 28.02
C ARG A 13 120.07 -1.71 28.94
N GLY A 14 120.24 -3.04 28.91
CA GLY A 14 119.57 -3.99 29.81
C GLY A 14 119.07 -5.25 29.09
N PHE A 15 118.30 -6.09 29.78
CA PHE A 15 117.66 -7.25 29.16
C PHE A 15 116.55 -6.82 28.18
N ASP A 16 116.37 -7.57 27.10
CA ASP A 16 115.27 -7.37 26.16
C ASP A 16 113.94 -7.51 26.91
N ARG A 17 113.21 -6.39 26.94
CA ARG A 17 111.97 -6.26 27.70
C ARG A 17 110.91 -7.25 27.22
N GLU A 18 110.85 -7.56 25.92
CA GLU A 18 109.86 -8.52 25.40
C GLU A 18 110.19 -9.95 25.82
N ALA A 19 111.46 -10.35 25.72
CA ALA A 19 111.89 -11.68 26.15
C ALA A 19 111.77 -11.89 27.67
N VAL A 20 112.09 -10.85 28.47
CA VAL A 20 111.89 -10.86 29.92
C VAL A 20 110.41 -11.00 30.27
N THR A 21 109.55 -10.21 29.60
CA THR A 21 108.10 -10.29 29.81
C THR A 21 107.56 -11.67 29.45
N ALA A 22 108.03 -12.29 28.35
CA ALA A 22 107.59 -13.62 27.92
C ALA A 22 108.05 -14.77 28.84
N HIS A 23 109.18 -14.65 29.53
CA HIS A 23 109.59 -15.65 30.53
C HIS A 23 108.94 -15.41 31.88
N ILE A 24 108.74 -14.14 32.28
CA ILE A 24 107.94 -13.82 33.46
C ILE A 24 106.52 -14.37 33.28
N ALA A 25 105.91 -14.17 32.11
CA ALA A 25 104.60 -14.75 31.81
C ALA A 25 104.59 -16.28 31.89
N ARG A 26 105.63 -16.97 31.39
CA ARG A 26 105.77 -18.43 31.52
C ARG A 26 106.01 -18.91 32.95
N LEU A 27 106.75 -18.13 33.76
CA LEU A 27 106.95 -18.41 35.18
C LEU A 27 105.68 -18.14 35.98
N GLU A 28 104.95 -17.07 35.66
CA GLU A 28 103.64 -16.77 36.26
C GLU A 28 102.63 -17.86 35.90
N GLU A 29 102.65 -18.36 34.67
CA GLU A 29 101.84 -19.49 34.23
C GLU A 29 102.23 -20.79 34.94
N SER A 30 103.52 -21.13 35.04
CA SER A 30 103.95 -22.34 35.75
C SER A 30 103.71 -22.28 37.25
N VAL A 31 103.84 -21.09 37.86
CA VAL A 31 103.46 -20.86 39.26
C VAL A 31 101.95 -20.97 39.41
N ALA A 32 101.15 -20.42 38.49
CA ALA A 32 99.70 -20.57 38.52
C ALA A 32 99.26 -22.03 38.38
N GLU A 33 99.89 -22.79 37.48
CA GLU A 33 99.67 -24.24 37.32
C GLU A 33 100.06 -25.02 38.58
N ALA A 34 101.25 -24.76 39.14
CA ALA A 34 101.70 -25.40 40.37
C ALA A 34 100.79 -25.05 41.56
N THR A 35 100.27 -23.82 41.62
CA THR A 35 99.35 -23.38 42.66
C THR A 35 97.99 -24.08 42.52
N ARG A 36 97.46 -24.19 41.30
CA ARG A 36 96.23 -24.95 41.01
C ARG A 36 96.39 -26.42 41.38
N ALA A 37 97.48 -27.05 40.97
CA ALA A 37 97.78 -28.44 41.32
C ALA A 37 97.90 -28.63 42.85
N ALA A 38 98.51 -27.68 43.56
CA ALA A 38 98.61 -27.72 45.03
C ALA A 38 97.24 -27.52 45.71
N GLU A 39 96.36 -26.68 45.15
CA GLU A 39 94.99 -26.52 45.63
C GLU A 39 94.14 -27.76 45.38
N GLU A 40 94.26 -28.40 44.21
CA GLU A 40 93.61 -29.67 43.88
C GLU A 40 94.09 -30.78 44.81
N ALA A 41 95.40 -30.95 44.99
CA ALA A 41 95.96 -31.92 45.93
C ALA A 41 95.53 -31.65 47.38
N ARG A 42 95.38 -30.39 47.79
CA ARG A 42 94.83 -30.04 49.13
C ARG A 42 93.36 -30.39 49.25
N ARG A 43 92.57 -30.18 48.19
CA ARG A 43 91.14 -30.58 48.15
C ARG A 43 91.01 -32.09 48.24
N GLU A 44 91.80 -32.83 47.46
CA GLU A 44 91.84 -34.29 47.50
C GLU A 44 92.30 -34.79 48.88
N ALA A 45 93.35 -34.19 49.45
CA ALA A 45 93.80 -34.53 50.80
C ALA A 45 92.70 -34.29 51.84
N ALA A 46 91.99 -33.16 51.77
CA ALA A 46 90.87 -32.86 52.67
C ALA A 46 89.68 -33.82 52.47
N GLN A 47 89.37 -34.20 51.22
CA GLN A 47 88.35 -35.21 50.92
C GLN A 47 88.74 -36.58 51.45
N LEU A 48 89.99 -37.00 51.25
CA LEU A 48 90.53 -38.26 51.79
C LEU A 48 90.55 -38.24 53.31
N GLN A 49 90.87 -37.12 53.95
CA GLN A 49 90.82 -36.99 55.40
C GLN A 49 89.39 -37.07 55.93
N SER A 50 88.44 -36.41 55.27
CA SER A 50 87.01 -36.53 55.61
C SER A 50 86.52 -37.96 55.45
N ALA A 51 86.87 -38.63 54.35
CA ALA A 51 86.53 -40.02 54.11
C ALA A 51 87.19 -40.97 55.13
N LEU A 52 88.42 -40.66 55.56
CA LEU A 52 89.16 -41.44 56.55
C LEU A 52 88.60 -41.21 57.97
N ASP A 53 88.15 -40.01 58.30
CA ASP A 53 87.43 -39.69 59.54
C ASP A 53 86.06 -40.36 59.57
N GLU A 54 85.33 -40.36 58.45
CA GLU A 54 84.04 -41.02 58.30
C GLU A 54 84.18 -42.55 58.35
N ALA A 55 85.20 -43.11 57.68
CA ALA A 55 85.55 -44.53 57.77
C ALA A 55 86.02 -44.93 59.18
N ASN A 56 86.81 -44.09 59.86
CA ASN A 56 87.20 -44.33 61.26
C ASN A 56 86.02 -44.22 62.22
N LYS A 57 85.06 -43.32 61.95
CA LYS A 57 83.82 -43.22 62.73
C LYS A 57 82.96 -44.47 62.54
N ALA A 58 82.79 -44.94 61.30
CA ALA A 58 82.12 -46.20 60.98
C ALA A 58 82.85 -47.41 61.60
N LEU A 59 84.18 -47.42 61.61
CA LEU A 59 84.99 -48.48 62.23
C LEU A 59 84.84 -48.48 63.77
N ARG A 60 84.83 -47.31 64.42
CA ARG A 60 84.54 -47.20 65.87
C ARG A 60 83.12 -47.62 66.22
N GLU A 61 82.15 -47.33 65.36
CA GLU A 61 80.77 -47.80 65.50
C GLU A 61 80.65 -49.32 65.33
N ALA A 62 81.53 -49.94 64.53
CA ALA A 62 81.60 -51.39 64.34
C ALA A 62 82.42 -52.14 65.43
N GLU A 63 83.47 -51.52 65.97
CA GLU A 63 84.40 -52.16 66.92
C GLU A 63 83.94 -52.11 68.40
N GLN A 64 82.90 -51.34 68.75
CA GLN A 64 82.27 -51.37 70.09
C GLN A 64 80.73 -51.34 70.04
N PRO A 65 80.06 -52.50 69.93
CA PRO A 65 78.61 -52.57 70.01
C PRO A 65 78.16 -52.31 71.46
N THR A 66 77.86 -51.05 71.80
CA THR A 66 77.26 -50.68 73.09
C THR A 66 75.79 -50.30 72.93
N TYR A 67 74.96 -50.69 73.90
CA TYR A 67 73.49 -50.57 73.96
C TYR A 67 72.90 -49.18 73.57
N ARG A 68 73.68 -48.10 73.67
CA ARG A 68 73.29 -46.75 73.21
C ARG A 68 73.18 -46.58 71.69
N GLY A 69 73.95 -47.33 70.90
CA GLY A 69 73.94 -47.23 69.42
C GLY A 69 72.73 -47.91 68.76
N LEU A 70 72.19 -48.97 69.39
CA LEU A 70 70.96 -49.62 68.96
C LEU A 70 69.73 -48.71 69.18
N GLY A 71 69.72 -47.91 70.25
CA GLY A 71 68.66 -46.91 70.49
C GLY A 71 68.62 -45.78 69.46
N ALA A 72 69.78 -45.29 69.03
CA ALA A 72 69.86 -44.22 68.02
C ALA A 72 69.43 -44.70 66.62
N ARG A 73 69.83 -45.92 66.20
CA ARG A 73 69.34 -46.52 64.95
C ARG A 73 67.84 -46.81 64.99
N MET A 74 67.31 -47.17 66.16
CA MET A 74 65.87 -47.40 66.33
C MET A 74 65.07 -46.11 66.30
N GLU A 75 65.51 -45.06 66.99
CA GLU A 75 64.88 -43.73 66.91
C GLU A 75 64.86 -43.24 65.45
N GLN A 76 65.93 -43.50 64.70
CA GLN A 76 65.99 -43.22 63.27
C GLN A 76 65.02 -44.09 62.44
N LEU A 77 64.85 -45.38 62.76
CA LEU A 77 63.87 -46.25 62.06
C LEU A 77 62.42 -45.87 62.39
N LEU A 78 62.11 -45.60 63.67
CA LEU A 78 60.79 -45.13 64.11
C LEU A 78 60.44 -43.79 63.48
N ARG A 79 61.40 -42.86 63.46
CA ARG A 79 61.26 -41.56 62.79
C ARG A 79 61.11 -41.72 61.28
N SER A 80 61.87 -42.63 60.65
CA SER A 80 61.73 -42.94 59.23
C SER A 80 60.35 -43.53 58.91
N ALA A 81 59.82 -44.41 59.76
CA ALA A 81 58.49 -44.99 59.59
C ALA A 81 57.37 -43.97 59.82
N GLU A 82 57.55 -43.04 60.77
CA GLU A 82 56.64 -41.92 61.02
C GLU A 82 56.67 -40.90 59.86
N GLU A 83 57.86 -40.55 59.37
CA GLU A 83 58.04 -39.70 58.18
C GLU A 83 57.46 -40.38 56.93
N GLN A 84 57.65 -41.70 56.75
CA GLN A 84 57.02 -42.48 55.67
C GLN A 84 55.49 -42.50 55.77
N SER A 85 54.93 -42.73 56.95
CA SER A 85 53.48 -42.72 57.17
C SER A 85 52.88 -41.33 56.90
N ALA A 86 53.54 -40.28 57.39
CA ALA A 86 53.12 -38.90 57.13
C ALA A 86 53.21 -38.55 55.64
N ASP A 87 54.24 -39.03 54.94
CA ASP A 87 54.43 -38.85 53.50
C ASP A 87 53.36 -39.60 52.69
N VAL A 88 53.01 -40.84 53.05
CA VAL A 88 51.90 -41.59 52.41
C VAL A 88 50.57 -40.84 52.55
N VAL A 89 50.23 -40.35 53.75
CA VAL A 89 49.01 -39.53 53.95
C VAL A 89 49.06 -38.23 53.17
N ALA A 90 50.20 -37.54 53.17
CA ALA A 90 50.36 -36.26 52.48
C ALA A 90 50.23 -36.42 50.96
N ARG A 91 50.86 -37.47 50.38
CA ARG A 91 50.74 -37.80 48.96
C ARG A 91 49.32 -38.18 48.58
N ALA A 92 48.66 -39.04 49.36
CA ALA A 92 47.28 -39.43 49.10
C ALA A 92 46.31 -38.25 49.19
N ASN A 93 46.47 -37.36 50.17
CA ASN A 93 45.65 -36.14 50.27
C ASN A 93 45.90 -35.19 49.09
N THR A 94 47.16 -35.04 48.67
CA THR A 94 47.52 -34.20 47.52
C THR A 94 46.94 -34.78 46.23
N HIS A 95 47.03 -36.09 46.02
CA HIS A 95 46.46 -36.76 44.86
C HIS A 95 44.93 -36.68 44.85
N ALA A 96 44.28 -36.93 45.98
CA ALA A 96 42.84 -36.77 46.15
C ALA A 96 42.37 -35.35 45.80
N GLN A 97 43.09 -34.32 46.29
CA GLN A 97 42.81 -32.93 45.96
C GLN A 97 43.02 -32.63 44.47
N ASP A 98 44.08 -33.14 43.86
CA ASP A 98 44.36 -32.96 42.43
C ASP A 98 43.30 -33.65 41.55
N THR A 99 42.86 -34.85 41.91
CA THR A 99 41.78 -35.57 41.21
C THR A 99 40.45 -34.81 41.29
N ILE A 100 40.08 -34.30 42.46
CA ILE A 100 38.88 -33.47 42.62
C ILE A 100 39.03 -32.13 41.86
N ALA A 101 40.21 -31.49 41.92
CA ALA A 101 40.46 -30.24 41.21
C ALA A 101 40.36 -30.42 39.68
N ARG A 102 40.96 -31.47 39.13
CA ARG A 102 40.86 -31.83 37.70
C ARG A 102 39.43 -32.12 37.29
N ALA A 103 38.67 -32.86 38.11
CA ALA A 103 37.27 -33.14 37.85
C ALA A 103 36.41 -31.86 37.86
N ASN A 104 36.64 -30.94 38.81
CA ASN A 104 35.96 -29.64 38.84
C ASN A 104 36.28 -28.80 37.60
N VAL A 105 37.54 -28.77 37.15
CA VAL A 105 37.92 -28.07 35.92
C VAL A 105 37.25 -28.70 34.69
N ALA A 106 37.20 -30.04 34.62
CA ALA A 106 36.52 -30.75 33.53
C ALA A 106 35.00 -30.46 33.51
N ALA A 107 34.35 -30.47 34.68
CA ALA A 107 32.95 -30.09 34.83
C ALA A 107 32.68 -28.64 34.43
N GLN A 108 33.53 -27.69 34.85
CA GLN A 108 33.44 -26.29 34.44
C GLN A 108 33.62 -26.11 32.92
N GLN A 109 34.56 -26.84 32.32
CA GLN A 109 34.75 -26.82 30.86
C GLN A 109 33.54 -27.40 30.13
N LEU A 110 32.91 -28.46 30.65
CA LEU A 110 31.69 -29.03 30.08
C LEU A 110 30.54 -28.02 30.12
N HIS A 111 30.33 -27.38 31.26
CA HIS A 111 29.34 -26.29 31.38
C HIS A 111 29.61 -25.15 30.43
N ALA A 112 30.85 -24.67 30.35
CA ALA A 112 31.21 -23.57 29.46
C ALA A 112 30.99 -23.94 27.98
N ARG A 113 31.23 -25.20 27.58
CA ARG A 113 30.93 -25.68 26.22
C ARG A 113 29.42 -25.69 25.97
N ALA A 114 28.64 -26.26 26.89
CA ALA A 114 27.19 -26.30 26.80
C ALA A 114 26.57 -24.90 26.73
N ASP A 115 27.02 -23.96 27.57
CA ASP A 115 26.55 -22.57 27.58
C ASP A 115 26.85 -21.85 26.25
N ASN A 116 28.02 -22.10 25.66
CA ASN A 116 28.39 -21.55 24.36
C ASN A 116 27.54 -22.15 23.23
N GLU A 117 27.29 -23.45 23.26
CA GLU A 117 26.44 -24.15 22.28
C GLU A 117 24.99 -23.66 22.35
N VAL A 118 24.43 -23.58 23.56
CA VAL A 118 23.10 -23.03 23.83
C VAL A 118 22.99 -21.59 23.33
N SER A 119 24.00 -20.76 23.63
CA SER A 119 24.04 -19.38 23.15
C SER A 119 24.04 -19.30 21.63
N ALA A 120 24.78 -20.19 20.96
CA ALA A 120 24.81 -20.28 19.50
C ALA A 120 23.47 -20.72 18.91
N ILE A 121 22.84 -21.76 19.45
CA ILE A 121 21.53 -22.27 19.02
C ILE A 121 20.45 -21.20 19.18
N LEU A 122 20.38 -20.56 20.36
CA LEU A 122 19.39 -19.51 20.62
C LEU A 122 19.62 -18.27 19.74
N ALA A 123 20.88 -17.90 19.50
CA ALA A 123 21.19 -16.79 18.60
C ALA A 123 20.80 -17.10 17.14
N GLN A 124 21.04 -18.33 16.68
CA GLN A 124 20.64 -18.78 15.36
C GLN A 124 19.12 -18.80 15.22
N ALA A 125 18.41 -19.44 16.14
CA ALA A 125 16.93 -19.51 16.10
C ALA A 125 16.28 -18.12 16.17
N ARG A 126 16.87 -17.17 16.90
CA ARG A 126 16.41 -15.77 16.90
C ARG A 126 16.60 -15.08 15.56
N ARG A 127 17.74 -15.29 14.88
CA ARG A 127 17.98 -14.74 13.55
C ARG A 127 17.00 -15.31 12.53
N GLU A 128 16.85 -16.63 12.50
CA GLU A 128 15.91 -17.31 11.60
C GLU A 128 14.45 -16.88 11.86
N ALA A 129 14.04 -16.79 13.13
CA ALA A 129 12.71 -16.31 13.49
C ALA A 129 12.46 -14.87 13.03
N GLU A 130 13.47 -13.99 13.14
CA GLU A 130 13.36 -12.60 12.68
C GLU A 130 13.35 -12.51 11.15
N GLU A 131 14.16 -13.31 10.45
CA GLU A 131 14.16 -13.39 8.98
C GLU A 131 12.78 -13.83 8.46
N ILE A 132 12.16 -14.85 9.07
CA ILE A 132 10.81 -15.31 8.74
C ILE A 132 9.78 -14.19 8.95
N ARG A 133 9.87 -13.48 10.07
CA ARG A 133 8.96 -12.36 10.38
C ARG A 133 9.11 -11.21 9.40
N LEU A 134 10.34 -10.78 9.11
CA LEU A 134 10.63 -9.69 8.19
C LEU A 134 10.22 -10.03 6.76
N ALA A 135 10.48 -11.27 6.32
CA ALA A 135 10.05 -11.74 5.00
C ALA A 135 8.52 -11.69 4.85
N ALA A 136 7.79 -12.23 5.84
CA ALA A 136 6.34 -12.22 5.84
C ALA A 136 5.75 -10.81 5.98
N GLU A 137 6.38 -9.93 6.74
CA GLU A 137 5.98 -8.53 6.84
C GLU A 137 6.17 -7.78 5.52
N SER A 138 7.30 -8.00 4.83
CA SER A 138 7.57 -7.43 3.51
C SER A 138 6.59 -7.95 2.46
N GLU A 139 6.27 -9.25 2.47
CA GLU A 139 5.28 -9.84 1.57
C GLU A 139 3.86 -9.32 1.86
N ALA A 140 3.46 -9.26 3.13
CA ALA A 140 2.18 -8.69 3.55
C ALA A 140 2.08 -7.21 3.16
N GLN A 141 3.15 -6.43 3.31
CA GLN A 141 3.17 -5.04 2.87
C GLN A 141 3.08 -4.93 1.35
N GLY A 142 3.83 -5.73 0.60
CA GLY A 142 3.79 -5.72 -0.87
C GLY A 142 2.42 -6.09 -1.43
N THR A 143 1.74 -7.07 -0.82
CA THR A 143 0.37 -7.45 -1.19
C THR A 143 -0.65 -6.36 -0.87
N ARG A 144 -0.52 -5.69 0.29
CA ARG A 144 -1.34 -4.52 0.66
C ARG A 144 -1.15 -3.37 -0.34
N GLU A 145 0.08 -2.96 -0.60
CA GLU A 145 0.39 -1.87 -1.52
C GLU A 145 -0.03 -2.18 -2.97
N ALA A 146 0.07 -3.45 -3.40
CA ALA A 146 -0.44 -3.88 -4.70
C ALA A 146 -1.97 -3.80 -4.76
N ALA A 147 -2.66 -4.23 -3.71
CA ALA A 147 -4.12 -4.18 -3.63
C ALA A 147 -4.63 -2.73 -3.56
N ASP A 148 -4.00 -1.87 -2.77
CA ASP A 148 -4.34 -0.45 -2.66
C ASP A 148 -4.15 0.27 -4.00
N ARG A 149 -3.03 0.03 -4.70
CA ARG A 149 -2.79 0.59 -6.04
C ARG A 149 -3.83 0.12 -7.05
N TYR A 150 -4.15 -1.18 -7.03
CA TYR A 150 -5.16 -1.74 -7.92
C TYR A 150 -6.54 -1.12 -7.65
N ALA A 151 -6.96 -1.02 -6.39
CA ALA A 151 -8.22 -0.40 -6.02
C ALA A 151 -8.26 1.09 -6.44
N ALA A 152 -7.19 1.84 -6.19
CA ALA A 152 -7.08 3.23 -6.61
C ALA A 152 -7.16 3.40 -8.13
N GLU A 153 -6.47 2.55 -8.90
CA GLU A 153 -6.50 2.59 -10.37
C GLU A 153 -7.89 2.28 -10.92
N VAL A 154 -8.58 1.26 -10.37
CA VAL A 154 -9.94 0.91 -10.78
C VAL A 154 -10.90 2.06 -10.49
N MET A 155 -10.82 2.66 -9.30
CA MET A 155 -11.65 3.82 -8.91
C MET A 155 -11.37 5.04 -9.79
N GLU A 156 -10.10 5.38 -10.02
CA GLU A 156 -9.72 6.50 -10.89
C GLU A 156 -10.18 6.27 -12.33
N ARG A 157 -10.08 5.04 -12.83
CA ARG A 157 -10.56 4.67 -14.16
C ARG A 157 -12.09 4.76 -14.24
N ALA A 158 -12.81 4.23 -13.26
CA ALA A 158 -14.27 4.30 -13.19
C ALA A 158 -14.77 5.74 -13.14
N ASN A 159 -14.14 6.59 -12.31
CA ASN A 159 -14.47 8.02 -12.23
C ASN A 159 -14.19 8.74 -13.55
N ARG A 160 -13.04 8.52 -14.18
CA ARG A 160 -12.73 9.13 -15.49
C ARG A 160 -13.62 8.63 -16.62
N ASP A 161 -14.04 7.36 -16.58
CA ASP A 161 -15.02 6.82 -17.53
C ASP A 161 -16.38 7.49 -17.33
N ALA A 162 -16.81 7.68 -16.08
CA ALA A 162 -18.05 8.38 -15.73
C ALA A 162 -18.04 9.86 -16.12
N GLU A 163 -17.00 10.60 -15.77
CA GLU A 163 -16.86 12.01 -16.14
C GLU A 163 -16.84 12.22 -17.66
N ARG A 164 -16.08 11.38 -18.40
CA ARG A 164 -16.03 11.48 -19.87
C ARG A 164 -17.40 11.24 -20.50
N LYS A 165 -18.17 10.29 -19.97
CA LYS A 165 -19.49 9.96 -20.50
C LYS A 165 -20.53 11.00 -20.14
N LEU A 166 -20.54 11.49 -18.89
CA LEU A 166 -21.38 12.62 -18.48
C LEU A 166 -21.13 13.85 -19.36
N SER A 167 -19.86 14.20 -19.57
CA SER A 167 -19.50 15.33 -20.42
C SER A 167 -19.91 15.13 -21.89
N ALA A 168 -19.78 13.92 -22.44
CA ALA A 168 -20.25 13.61 -23.78
C ALA A 168 -21.78 13.75 -23.91
N VAL A 169 -22.52 13.25 -22.92
CA VAL A 169 -23.99 13.35 -22.86
C VAL A 169 -24.45 14.81 -22.74
N GLU A 170 -23.81 15.61 -21.89
CA GLU A 170 -24.10 17.04 -21.76
C GLU A 170 -23.83 17.82 -23.05
N ALA A 171 -22.74 17.48 -23.76
CA ALA A 171 -22.42 18.05 -25.05
C ALA A 171 -23.48 17.71 -26.11
N ASP A 172 -23.87 16.44 -26.21
CA ASP A 172 -24.90 15.97 -27.14
C ASP A 172 -26.26 16.64 -26.89
N ILE A 173 -26.66 16.78 -25.62
CA ILE A 173 -27.90 17.49 -25.23
C ILE A 173 -27.82 18.97 -25.65
N THR A 174 -26.69 19.62 -25.42
CA THR A 174 -26.50 21.04 -25.75
C THR A 174 -26.50 21.28 -27.27
N GLU A 175 -25.83 20.42 -28.03
CA GLU A 175 -25.80 20.48 -29.49
C GLU A 175 -27.21 20.29 -30.07
N ARG A 176 -27.93 19.27 -29.62
CA ARG A 176 -29.30 18.98 -30.07
C ARG A 176 -30.27 20.10 -29.71
N ARG A 177 -30.20 20.64 -28.49
CA ARG A 177 -31.05 21.76 -28.09
C ARG A 177 -30.81 22.98 -29.00
N SER A 178 -29.55 23.28 -29.28
CA SER A 178 -29.18 24.36 -30.20
C SER A 178 -29.62 24.09 -31.65
N ALA A 179 -29.62 22.83 -32.09
CA ALA A 179 -30.14 22.45 -33.41
C ALA A 179 -31.66 22.65 -33.50
N ILE A 180 -32.42 22.19 -32.50
CA ILE A 180 -33.88 22.35 -32.42
C ILE A 180 -34.26 23.84 -32.35
N GLU A 181 -33.57 24.62 -31.52
CA GLU A 181 -33.81 26.07 -31.42
C GLU A 181 -33.62 26.75 -32.79
N ARG A 182 -32.57 26.38 -33.55
CA ARG A 182 -32.34 26.90 -34.91
C ARG A 182 -33.41 26.47 -35.90
N GLU A 183 -33.85 25.22 -35.86
CA GLU A 183 -34.95 24.74 -36.73
C GLU A 183 -36.26 25.46 -36.43
N ILE A 184 -36.64 25.62 -35.15
CA ILE A 184 -37.85 26.35 -34.75
C ILE A 184 -37.76 27.82 -35.20
N HIS A 185 -36.60 28.46 -35.04
CA HIS A 185 -36.41 29.83 -35.52
C HIS A 185 -36.50 29.95 -37.04
N ALA A 186 -35.91 29.01 -37.78
CA ALA A 186 -35.99 28.98 -39.23
C ALA A 186 -37.43 28.79 -39.71
N LEU A 187 -38.16 27.83 -39.12
CA LEU A 187 -39.56 27.57 -39.44
C LEU A 187 -40.46 28.76 -39.12
N ARG A 188 -40.25 29.41 -37.97
CA ARG A 188 -40.98 30.65 -37.64
C ARG A 188 -40.72 31.75 -38.65
N ALA A 189 -39.46 31.94 -39.06
CA ALA A 189 -39.11 32.96 -40.04
C ALA A 189 -39.71 32.67 -41.43
N THR A 190 -39.82 31.40 -41.84
CA THR A 190 -40.50 31.04 -43.09
C THR A 190 -42.00 31.26 -42.97
N THR A 191 -42.64 30.81 -41.88
CA THR A 191 -44.07 31.02 -41.63
C THR A 191 -44.43 32.50 -41.53
N GLU A 192 -43.63 33.33 -40.84
CA GLU A 192 -43.86 34.79 -40.76
C GLU A 192 -43.82 35.45 -42.14
N ARG A 193 -42.91 35.01 -43.03
CA ARG A 193 -42.86 35.50 -44.42
C ARG A 193 -44.08 35.05 -45.21
N GLU A 194 -44.45 33.78 -45.14
CA GLU A 194 -45.63 33.23 -45.84
C GLU A 194 -46.92 33.90 -45.38
N VAL A 195 -47.09 34.12 -44.07
CA VAL A 195 -48.24 34.83 -43.51
C VAL A 195 -48.26 36.29 -43.98
N THR A 196 -47.10 36.94 -44.07
CA THR A 196 -47.01 38.32 -44.58
C THR A 196 -47.37 38.37 -46.06
N GLU A 197 -46.85 37.45 -46.87
CA GLU A 197 -47.15 37.34 -48.30
C GLU A 197 -48.63 37.04 -48.55
N LEU A 198 -49.21 36.12 -47.77
CA LEU A 198 -50.64 35.80 -47.80
C LEU A 198 -51.50 37.01 -47.40
N THR A 199 -51.07 37.78 -46.40
CA THR A 199 -51.78 38.99 -45.98
C THR A 199 -51.75 40.06 -47.07
N VAL A 200 -50.60 40.28 -47.70
CA VAL A 200 -50.45 41.26 -48.78
C VAL A 200 -51.23 40.84 -50.03
N SER A 201 -51.16 39.55 -50.41
CA SER A 201 -51.89 39.03 -51.57
C SER A 201 -53.40 39.07 -51.37
N SER A 202 -53.92 38.62 -50.23
CA SER A 202 -55.36 38.70 -49.91
C SER A 202 -55.88 40.15 -49.79
N GLN A 203 -55.07 41.07 -49.24
CA GLN A 203 -55.43 42.49 -49.23
C GLN A 203 -55.48 43.08 -50.64
N ARG A 204 -54.55 42.67 -51.52
CA ARG A 204 -54.54 43.10 -52.92
C ARG A 204 -55.73 42.55 -53.68
N GLU A 205 -56.04 41.27 -53.55
CA GLU A 205 -57.21 40.64 -54.17
C GLU A 205 -58.52 41.30 -53.70
N ALA A 206 -58.66 41.55 -52.40
CA ALA A 206 -59.80 42.29 -51.87
C ALA A 206 -59.91 43.72 -52.44
N ALA A 207 -58.78 44.41 -52.64
CA ALA A 207 -58.78 45.74 -53.26
C ALA A 207 -59.15 45.69 -54.74
N GLU A 208 -58.67 44.69 -55.48
CA GLU A 208 -58.99 44.45 -56.88
C GLU A 208 -60.48 44.12 -57.06
N LEU A 209 -61.08 43.29 -56.20
CA LEU A 209 -62.51 42.99 -56.18
C LEU A 209 -63.36 44.24 -55.92
N VAL A 210 -62.98 45.05 -54.92
CA VAL A 210 -63.68 46.30 -54.61
C VAL A 210 -63.57 47.30 -55.76
N GLU A 211 -62.42 47.39 -56.41
CA GLU A 211 -62.24 48.29 -57.55
C GLU A 211 -63.02 47.83 -58.79
N SER A 212 -63.04 46.52 -59.08
CA SER A 212 -63.88 45.95 -60.16
C SER A 212 -65.35 46.26 -59.92
N ALA A 213 -65.85 45.95 -58.72
CA ALA A 213 -67.24 46.23 -58.35
C ALA A 213 -67.57 47.72 -58.38
N ARG A 214 -66.61 48.61 -58.07
CA ARG A 214 -66.77 50.06 -58.22
C ARG A 214 -66.80 50.50 -59.69
N GLY A 215 -65.98 49.88 -60.54
CA GLY A 215 -65.96 50.14 -61.98
C GLY A 215 -67.28 49.76 -62.64
N GLU A 216 -67.72 48.52 -62.41
CA GLU A 216 -69.04 48.03 -62.88
C GLU A 216 -70.18 48.89 -62.34
N ALA A 217 -70.13 49.26 -61.06
CA ALA A 217 -71.07 50.18 -60.45
C ALA A 217 -71.10 51.57 -61.13
N ALA A 218 -69.94 52.10 -61.52
CA ALA A 218 -69.84 53.38 -62.20
C ALA A 218 -70.41 53.30 -63.63
N GLU A 219 -70.16 52.22 -64.35
CA GLU A 219 -70.73 51.98 -65.69
C GLU A 219 -72.25 51.85 -65.65
N ILE A 220 -72.81 51.12 -64.68
CA ILE A 220 -74.26 51.01 -64.47
C ILE A 220 -74.85 52.39 -64.14
N LEU A 221 -74.19 53.18 -63.28
CA LEU A 221 -74.67 54.53 -62.96
C LEU A 221 -74.60 55.49 -64.16
N GLU A 222 -73.53 55.44 -64.95
CA GLU A 222 -73.38 56.29 -66.14
C GLU A 222 -74.45 55.97 -67.19
N THR A 223 -74.66 54.68 -67.47
CA THR A 223 -75.70 54.23 -68.41
C THR A 223 -77.11 54.61 -67.92
N ALA A 224 -77.40 54.41 -66.63
CA ALA A 224 -78.66 54.81 -66.02
C ALA A 224 -78.89 56.33 -66.04
N GLN A 225 -77.85 57.13 -65.77
CA GLN A 225 -77.94 58.59 -65.83
C GLN A 225 -78.18 59.09 -67.26
N ALA A 226 -77.50 58.50 -68.25
CA ALA A 226 -77.71 58.82 -69.65
C ALA A 226 -79.15 58.51 -70.10
N GLU A 227 -79.68 57.35 -69.69
CA GLU A 227 -81.07 56.97 -70.00
C GLU A 227 -82.09 57.86 -69.27
N ALA A 228 -81.87 58.17 -67.99
CA ALA A 228 -82.73 59.08 -67.23
C ALA A 228 -82.75 60.49 -67.82
N GLN A 229 -81.60 61.02 -68.26
CA GLN A 229 -81.51 62.31 -68.95
C GLN A 229 -82.26 62.29 -70.27
N ARG A 230 -82.09 61.23 -71.08
CA ARG A 230 -82.83 61.07 -72.35
C ARG A 230 -84.34 61.10 -72.13
N LEU A 231 -84.83 60.33 -71.15
CA LEU A 231 -86.27 60.28 -70.82
C LEU A 231 -86.79 61.62 -70.28
N GLN A 232 -85.97 62.35 -69.51
CA GLN A 232 -86.34 63.70 -69.07
C GLN A 232 -86.43 64.69 -70.23
N THR A 233 -85.45 64.69 -71.14
CA THR A 233 -85.50 65.56 -72.33
C THR A 233 -86.70 65.23 -73.21
N GLU A 234 -87.00 63.95 -73.44
CA GLU A 234 -88.20 63.53 -74.20
C GLU A 234 -89.50 63.99 -73.53
N ALA A 235 -89.59 63.88 -72.20
CA ALA A 235 -90.73 64.39 -71.43
C ALA A 235 -90.86 65.93 -71.50
N GLU A 236 -89.74 66.66 -71.50
CA GLU A 236 -89.72 68.11 -71.63
C GLU A 236 -90.09 68.58 -73.04
N GLU A 237 -89.60 67.89 -74.06
CA GLU A 237 -89.90 68.16 -75.48
C GLU A 237 -91.38 67.92 -75.79
N THR A 238 -91.93 66.78 -75.37
CA THR A 238 -93.38 66.47 -75.52
C THR A 238 -94.25 67.52 -74.83
N LEU A 239 -93.90 67.91 -73.60
CA LEU A 239 -94.60 68.99 -72.89
C LEU A 239 -94.46 70.34 -73.58
N THR A 240 -93.31 70.65 -74.17
CA THR A 240 -93.07 71.92 -74.85
C THR A 240 -93.82 71.98 -76.18
N SER A 241 -93.75 70.93 -77.01
CA SER A 241 -94.52 70.81 -78.26
C SER A 241 -96.02 70.94 -78.00
N ALA A 242 -96.54 70.22 -77.00
CA ALA A 242 -97.96 70.30 -76.64
C ALA A 242 -98.37 71.68 -76.13
N ARG A 243 -97.48 72.41 -75.44
CA ARG A 243 -97.71 73.80 -75.04
C ARG A 243 -97.72 74.75 -76.22
N GLU A 244 -96.81 74.58 -77.17
CA GLU A 244 -96.76 75.39 -78.39
C GLU A 244 -98.02 75.16 -79.25
N GLU A 245 -98.42 73.91 -79.45
CA GLU A 245 -99.66 73.55 -80.13
C GLU A 245 -100.89 74.13 -79.42
N ALA A 246 -101.00 73.97 -78.10
CA ALA A 246 -102.07 74.56 -77.31
C ALA A 246 -102.10 76.10 -77.40
N GLN A 247 -100.94 76.75 -77.39
CA GLN A 247 -100.84 78.21 -77.58
C GLN A 247 -101.22 78.63 -79.00
N GLN A 248 -100.87 77.85 -80.01
CA GLN A 248 -101.22 78.11 -81.39
C GLN A 248 -102.74 78.00 -81.59
N THR A 249 -103.37 76.95 -81.06
CA THR A 249 -104.84 76.76 -81.07
C THR A 249 -105.55 77.90 -80.34
N LEU A 250 -105.01 78.35 -79.21
CA LEU A 250 -105.56 79.49 -78.47
C LEU A 250 -105.39 80.83 -79.21
N THR A 251 -104.27 81.03 -79.91
CA THR A 251 -104.02 82.27 -80.67
C THR A 251 -104.82 82.32 -81.96
N SER A 252 -104.96 81.20 -82.70
CA SER A 252 -105.85 81.12 -83.86
C SER A 252 -107.31 81.35 -83.47
N ALA A 253 -107.80 80.69 -82.41
CA ALA A 253 -109.16 80.90 -81.92
C ALA A 253 -109.41 82.34 -81.45
N ARG A 254 -108.41 83.01 -80.87
CA ARG A 254 -108.49 84.44 -80.51
C ARG A 254 -108.50 85.36 -81.73
N ALA A 255 -107.66 85.09 -82.73
CA ALA A 255 -107.63 85.88 -83.96
C ALA A 255 -108.95 85.75 -84.76
N GLU A 256 -109.48 84.53 -84.89
CA GLU A 256 -110.80 84.27 -85.49
C GLU A 256 -111.93 84.93 -84.70
N ALA A 257 -111.84 84.93 -83.36
CA ALA A 257 -112.79 85.62 -82.49
C ALA A 257 -112.71 87.17 -82.58
N GLU A 258 -111.55 87.75 -82.90
CA GLU A 258 -111.38 89.21 -83.04
C GLU A 258 -111.83 89.76 -84.41
N GLU A 259 -111.86 88.93 -85.46
CA GLU A 259 -112.25 89.34 -86.82
C GLU A 259 -113.77 89.59 -86.99
N THR A 260 -114.62 89.07 -86.09
CA THR A 260 -116.09 89.11 -86.22
C THR A 260 -116.77 89.97 -85.13
N LEU A 261 -116.93 91.29 -85.36
CA LEU A 261 -117.36 92.22 -84.30
C LEU A 261 -118.59 93.09 -84.65
N THR A 262 -119.81 92.52 -84.58
CA THR A 262 -121.04 93.26 -84.14
C THR A 262 -122.30 92.42 -83.79
N SER A 263 -122.30 91.08 -83.83
CA SER A 263 -123.42 90.26 -83.30
C SER A 263 -123.00 88.92 -82.66
N ALA A 264 -121.71 88.58 -82.68
CA ALA A 264 -121.22 87.26 -82.29
C ALA A 264 -120.37 87.33 -81.00
N ARG A 265 -120.93 87.80 -79.88
CA ARG A 265 -120.22 87.75 -78.58
C ARG A 265 -120.39 86.42 -77.83
N ASP A 266 -121.48 85.71 -78.06
CA ASP A 266 -121.72 84.40 -77.43
C ASP A 266 -121.10 83.27 -78.28
N GLU A 267 -121.18 83.34 -79.61
CA GLU A 267 -120.48 82.42 -80.53
C GLU A 267 -118.94 82.55 -80.42
N ALA A 268 -118.38 83.77 -80.34
CA ALA A 268 -116.94 83.95 -80.11
C ALA A 268 -116.48 83.42 -78.74
N ARG A 269 -117.33 83.48 -77.71
CA ARG A 269 -117.04 82.86 -76.41
C ARG A 269 -117.10 81.34 -76.48
N GLU A 270 -118.04 80.78 -77.24
CA GLU A 270 -118.18 79.35 -77.43
C GLU A 270 -116.97 78.78 -78.18
N THR A 271 -116.53 79.41 -79.27
CA THR A 271 -115.32 79.03 -80.01
C THR A 271 -114.06 79.14 -79.14
N LEU A 272 -113.93 80.22 -78.37
CA LEU A 272 -112.81 80.38 -77.42
C LEU A 272 -112.85 79.36 -76.28
N THR A 273 -114.03 78.92 -75.85
CA THR A 273 -114.18 77.91 -74.79
C THR A 273 -113.86 76.52 -75.34
N SER A 274 -114.37 76.15 -76.53
CA SER A 274 -114.05 74.88 -77.20
C SER A 274 -112.56 74.76 -77.50
N ALA A 275 -111.95 75.79 -78.12
CA ALA A 275 -110.52 75.79 -78.41
C ALA A 275 -109.66 75.77 -77.13
N ARG A 276 -110.17 76.34 -76.04
CA ARG A 276 -109.51 76.26 -74.73
C ARG A 276 -109.65 74.89 -74.11
N ASP A 277 -110.81 74.25 -74.20
CA ASP A 277 -111.04 72.90 -73.70
C ASP A 277 -110.20 71.88 -74.48
N GLU A 278 -110.09 72.04 -75.80
CA GLU A 278 -109.19 71.27 -76.68
C GLU A 278 -107.71 71.48 -76.30
N ALA A 279 -107.27 72.74 -76.13
CA ALA A 279 -105.91 73.06 -75.68
C ALA A 279 -105.62 72.49 -74.27
N GLU A 280 -106.59 72.55 -73.35
CA GLU A 280 -106.50 71.97 -72.02
C GLU A 280 -106.49 70.43 -72.06
N GLU A 281 -107.17 69.80 -73.02
CA GLU A 281 -107.15 68.36 -73.26
C GLU A 281 -105.81 67.87 -73.83
N THR A 282 -105.26 68.53 -74.85
CA THR A 282 -103.93 68.23 -75.39
C THR A 282 -102.85 68.36 -74.31
N LEU A 283 -102.90 69.43 -73.51
CA LEU A 283 -102.00 69.61 -72.37
C LEU A 283 -102.18 68.54 -71.30
N ARG A 284 -103.40 68.02 -71.11
CA ARG A 284 -103.69 66.96 -70.14
C ARG A 284 -103.15 65.61 -70.62
N SER A 285 -103.30 65.29 -71.91
CA SER A 285 -102.71 64.08 -72.53
C SER A 285 -101.18 64.12 -72.46
N ALA A 286 -100.57 65.22 -72.90
CA ALA A 286 -99.12 65.39 -72.88
C ALA A 286 -98.54 65.36 -71.45
N ARG A 287 -99.27 65.86 -70.44
CA ARG A 287 -98.89 65.72 -69.03
C ARG A 287 -98.97 64.28 -68.55
N ALA A 288 -100.01 63.53 -68.92
CA ALA A 288 -100.13 62.13 -68.56
C ALA A 288 -99.01 61.28 -69.19
N GLU A 289 -98.68 61.54 -70.45
CA GLU A 289 -97.55 60.92 -71.15
C GLU A 289 -96.21 61.27 -70.50
N ALA A 290 -95.96 62.53 -70.16
CA ALA A 290 -94.76 62.95 -69.44
C ALA A 290 -94.68 62.38 -68.01
N GLU A 291 -95.80 62.23 -67.32
CA GLU A 291 -95.86 61.57 -66.01
C GLU A 291 -95.59 60.06 -66.12
N GLU A 292 -95.97 59.42 -67.23
CA GLU A 292 -95.67 58.03 -67.54
C GLU A 292 -94.18 57.81 -67.86
N THR A 293 -93.57 58.68 -68.69
CA THR A 293 -92.13 58.59 -68.99
C THR A 293 -91.28 58.84 -67.74
N LEU A 294 -91.66 59.80 -66.89
CA LEU A 294 -90.97 60.05 -65.61
C LEU A 294 -91.15 58.90 -64.60
N ARG A 295 -92.30 58.22 -64.62
CA ARG A 295 -92.54 57.02 -63.79
C ARG A 295 -91.66 55.86 -64.27
N SER A 296 -91.59 55.62 -65.58
CA SER A 296 -90.66 54.63 -66.17
C SER A 296 -89.20 54.93 -65.79
N ALA A 297 -88.78 56.21 -65.85
CA ALA A 297 -87.44 56.63 -65.43
C ALA A 297 -87.16 56.39 -63.93
N ARG A 298 -88.18 56.52 -63.06
CA ARG A 298 -88.04 56.20 -61.62
C ARG A 298 -87.94 54.71 -61.37
N GLU A 299 -88.76 53.90 -62.05
CA GLU A 299 -88.69 52.43 -61.95
C GLU A 299 -87.33 51.90 -62.43
N GLU A 300 -86.77 52.50 -63.48
CA GLU A 300 -85.42 52.22 -63.97
C GLU A 300 -84.34 52.61 -62.94
N ALA A 301 -84.47 53.78 -62.32
CA ALA A 301 -83.55 54.21 -61.26
C ALA A 301 -83.61 53.30 -60.01
N ASP A 302 -84.79 52.83 -59.62
CA ASP A 302 -84.97 51.87 -58.52
C ASP A 302 -84.38 50.49 -58.86
N ARG A 303 -84.52 50.04 -60.12
CA ARG A 303 -83.90 48.81 -60.62
C ARG A 303 -82.38 48.88 -60.55
N VAL A 304 -81.80 49.98 -61.04
CA VAL A 304 -80.36 50.26 -60.97
C VAL A 304 -79.89 50.32 -59.52
N ALA A 305 -80.64 50.97 -58.62
CA ALA A 305 -80.30 51.01 -57.20
C ALA A 305 -80.28 49.61 -56.56
N ALA A 306 -81.19 48.72 -56.97
CA ALA A 306 -81.23 47.34 -56.51
C ALA A 306 -80.05 46.51 -57.04
N GLU A 307 -79.73 46.63 -58.33
CA GLU A 307 -78.58 45.97 -58.96
C GLU A 307 -77.26 46.41 -58.30
N MET A 308 -77.11 47.71 -58.04
CA MET A 308 -75.97 48.29 -57.33
C MET A 308 -75.85 47.78 -55.88
N ALA A 309 -76.98 47.54 -55.21
CA ALA A 309 -76.97 46.96 -53.87
C ALA A 309 -76.55 45.48 -53.89
N GLN A 310 -77.00 44.72 -54.90
CA GLN A 310 -76.59 43.33 -55.11
C GLN A 310 -75.10 43.23 -55.43
N LEU A 311 -74.59 44.00 -56.38
CA LEU A 311 -73.17 44.02 -56.75
C LEU A 311 -72.27 44.35 -55.55
N ARG A 312 -72.67 45.31 -54.70
CA ARG A 312 -71.95 45.62 -53.45
C ARG A 312 -71.98 44.47 -52.45
N GLN A 313 -73.11 43.76 -52.36
CA GLN A 313 -73.25 42.62 -51.46
C GLN A 313 -72.38 41.45 -51.93
N GLU A 314 -72.36 41.16 -53.22
CA GLU A 314 -71.51 40.12 -53.83
C GLU A 314 -70.03 40.44 -53.64
N ALA A 315 -69.60 41.66 -53.98
CA ALA A 315 -68.23 42.10 -53.77
C ALA A 315 -67.79 42.03 -52.30
N GLN A 316 -68.69 42.38 -51.36
CA GLN A 316 -68.43 42.26 -49.94
C GLN A 316 -68.31 40.79 -49.50
N ALA A 317 -69.15 39.90 -50.04
CA ALA A 317 -69.09 38.48 -49.76
C ALA A 317 -67.78 37.85 -50.27
N ASP A 318 -67.31 38.23 -51.47
CA ASP A 318 -66.05 37.73 -52.04
C ASP A 318 -64.84 38.22 -51.23
N VAL A 319 -64.85 39.50 -50.80
CA VAL A 319 -63.82 40.04 -49.91
C VAL A 319 -63.77 39.28 -48.59
N ASP A 320 -64.93 38.98 -48.01
CA ASP A 320 -65.00 38.24 -46.74
C ASP A 320 -64.57 36.77 -46.93
N ALA A 321 -64.90 36.15 -48.07
CA ALA A 321 -64.42 34.81 -48.43
C ALA A 321 -62.89 34.76 -48.57
N ALA A 322 -62.28 35.70 -49.29
CA ALA A 322 -60.82 35.78 -49.45
C ALA A 322 -60.10 36.00 -48.10
N ARG A 323 -60.68 36.83 -47.23
CA ARG A 323 -60.16 37.05 -45.86
C ARG A 323 -60.28 35.80 -44.99
N ASP A 324 -61.38 35.07 -45.11
CA ASP A 324 -61.60 33.83 -44.37
C ASP A 324 -60.63 32.73 -44.81
N GLU A 325 -60.37 32.60 -46.11
CA GLU A 325 -59.35 31.69 -46.64
C GLU A 325 -57.95 32.05 -46.14
N ALA A 326 -57.57 33.34 -46.23
CA ALA A 326 -56.28 33.81 -45.70
C ALA A 326 -56.15 33.56 -44.19
N ARG A 327 -57.24 33.71 -43.42
CA ARG A 327 -57.26 33.39 -41.99
C ARG A 327 -57.03 31.90 -41.75
N ARG A 328 -57.70 31.02 -42.48
CA ARG A 328 -57.56 29.55 -42.33
C ARG A 328 -56.14 29.09 -42.65
N THR A 329 -55.58 29.52 -43.78
CA THR A 329 -54.21 29.16 -44.16
C THR A 329 -53.19 29.67 -43.14
N ARG A 330 -53.40 30.87 -42.57
CA ARG A 330 -52.56 31.36 -41.47
C ARG A 330 -52.68 30.49 -40.21
N GLU A 331 -53.88 30.08 -39.84
CA GLU A 331 -54.10 29.19 -38.70
C GLU A 331 -53.43 27.82 -38.90
N ASP A 332 -53.52 27.26 -40.11
CA ASP A 332 -52.87 26.00 -40.48
C ASP A 332 -51.33 26.10 -40.39
N LEU A 333 -50.73 27.17 -40.90
CA LEU A 333 -49.28 27.40 -40.79
C LEU A 333 -48.83 27.55 -39.33
N MET A 334 -49.63 28.24 -38.51
CA MET A 334 -49.34 28.39 -37.07
C MET A 334 -49.46 27.06 -36.31
N LEU A 335 -50.43 26.22 -36.71
CA LEU A 335 -50.59 24.87 -36.19
C LEU A 335 -49.37 24.00 -36.54
N GLU A 336 -48.86 24.08 -37.77
CA GLU A 336 -47.67 23.34 -38.19
C GLU A 336 -46.45 23.73 -37.34
N VAL A 337 -46.23 25.03 -37.11
CA VAL A 337 -45.16 25.51 -36.20
C VAL A 337 -45.33 24.95 -34.79
N ALA A 338 -46.56 24.94 -34.27
CA ALA A 338 -46.85 24.41 -32.94
C ALA A 338 -46.59 22.90 -32.85
N GLN A 339 -47.04 22.12 -33.84
CA GLN A 339 -46.82 20.68 -33.92
C GLN A 339 -45.35 20.32 -34.05
N ARG A 340 -44.61 21.07 -34.89
CA ARG A 340 -43.16 20.88 -35.05
C ARG A 340 -42.40 21.19 -33.76
N ARG A 341 -42.80 22.25 -33.05
CA ARG A 341 -42.23 22.57 -31.74
C ARG A 341 -42.52 21.47 -30.72
N GLU A 342 -43.76 21.01 -30.63
CA GLU A 342 -44.12 19.93 -29.70
C GLU A 342 -43.35 18.64 -30.00
N ALA A 343 -43.28 18.24 -31.27
CA ALA A 343 -42.53 17.06 -31.69
C ALA A 343 -41.03 17.18 -31.35
N ALA A 344 -40.42 18.35 -31.57
CA ALA A 344 -39.02 18.58 -31.23
C ALA A 344 -38.77 18.61 -29.71
N GLU A 345 -39.69 19.19 -28.92
CA GLU A 345 -39.63 19.16 -27.46
C GLU A 345 -39.78 17.72 -26.93
N GLN A 346 -40.67 16.90 -27.51
CA GLN A 346 -40.82 15.49 -27.18
C GLN A 346 -39.57 14.67 -27.53
N GLU A 347 -38.97 14.89 -28.71
CA GLU A 347 -37.72 14.23 -29.08
C GLU A 347 -36.60 14.58 -28.10
N LEU A 348 -36.44 15.87 -27.76
CA LEU A 348 -35.45 16.31 -26.78
C LEU A 348 -35.69 15.68 -25.41
N ALA A 349 -36.94 15.61 -24.97
CA ALA A 349 -37.31 14.99 -23.69
C ALA A 349 -37.00 13.49 -23.68
N GLN A 350 -37.34 12.77 -24.75
CA GLN A 350 -37.04 11.34 -24.89
C GLN A 350 -35.53 11.10 -24.88
N ARG A 351 -34.76 11.88 -25.65
CA ARG A 351 -33.31 11.79 -25.69
C ARG A 351 -32.67 12.12 -24.36
N HIS A 352 -33.16 13.14 -23.67
CA HIS A 352 -32.70 13.48 -22.33
C HIS A 352 -32.99 12.34 -21.34
N ALA A 353 -34.15 11.68 -21.45
CA ALA A 353 -34.47 10.51 -20.62
C ALA A 353 -33.57 9.30 -20.95
N GLU A 354 -33.30 9.03 -22.24
CA GLU A 354 -32.38 7.98 -22.69
C GLU A 354 -30.95 8.25 -22.20
N ALA A 355 -30.46 9.47 -22.40
CA ALA A 355 -29.18 9.94 -21.88
C ALA A 355 -29.08 9.78 -20.36
N LYS A 356 -30.11 10.19 -19.62
CA LYS A 356 -30.16 10.01 -18.17
C LYS A 356 -30.11 8.53 -17.77
N ALA A 357 -30.85 7.67 -18.46
CA ALA A 357 -30.81 6.24 -18.20
C ALA A 357 -29.43 5.63 -18.50
N GLU A 358 -28.75 6.07 -19.56
CA GLU A 358 -27.38 5.65 -19.88
C GLU A 358 -26.39 6.13 -18.81
N THR A 359 -26.52 7.37 -18.33
CA THR A 359 -25.67 7.90 -17.25
C THR A 359 -25.93 7.18 -15.93
N ASP A 360 -27.18 6.90 -15.59
CA ASP A 360 -27.54 6.18 -14.36
C ASP A 360 -27.01 4.74 -14.40
N ALA A 361 -27.13 4.06 -15.55
CA ALA A 361 -26.59 2.72 -15.75
C ALA A 361 -25.06 2.70 -15.63
N LEU A 362 -24.39 3.75 -16.12
CA LEU A 362 -22.95 3.86 -16.05
C LEU A 362 -22.46 4.18 -14.63
N VAL A 363 -23.15 5.06 -13.91
CA VAL A 363 -22.88 5.31 -12.49
C VAL A 363 -23.05 4.02 -11.69
N ALA A 364 -24.07 3.21 -12.01
CA ALA A 364 -24.25 1.89 -11.41
C ALA A 364 -23.10 0.91 -11.74
N ASP A 365 -22.60 0.88 -12.98
CA ASP A 365 -21.43 0.09 -13.37
C ASP A 365 -20.15 0.56 -12.66
N ALA A 366 -19.95 1.87 -12.52
CA ALA A 366 -18.84 2.45 -11.78
C ALA A 366 -18.89 2.04 -10.29
N HIS A 367 -20.07 2.09 -9.67
CA HIS A 367 -20.27 1.60 -8.30
C HIS A 367 -20.05 0.09 -8.18
N ALA A 368 -20.52 -0.72 -9.12
CA ALA A 368 -20.29 -2.16 -9.10
C ALA A 368 -18.78 -2.51 -9.19
N ARG A 369 -18.03 -1.80 -10.03
CA ARG A 369 -16.57 -1.95 -10.12
C ARG A 369 -15.85 -1.48 -8.86
N ALA A 370 -16.35 -0.41 -8.24
CA ALA A 370 -15.87 0.08 -6.96
C ALA A 370 -16.04 -0.97 -5.85
N ASP A 371 -17.25 -1.54 -5.72
CA ASP A 371 -17.56 -2.60 -4.75
C ASP A 371 -16.71 -3.86 -5.00
N GLU A 372 -16.51 -4.24 -6.26
CA GLU A 372 -15.64 -5.38 -6.63
C GLU A 372 -14.18 -5.12 -6.24
N ALA A 373 -13.69 -3.90 -6.46
CA ALA A 373 -12.34 -3.50 -6.07
C ALA A 373 -12.17 -3.49 -4.54
N GLU A 374 -13.17 -3.01 -3.79
CA GLU A 374 -13.18 -3.04 -2.32
C GLU A 374 -13.20 -4.47 -1.78
N SER A 375 -14.01 -5.35 -2.37
CA SER A 375 -14.05 -6.77 -1.99
C SER A 375 -12.71 -7.46 -2.26
N ARG A 376 -12.08 -7.18 -3.40
CA ARG A 376 -10.73 -7.69 -3.72
C ARG A 376 -9.66 -7.14 -2.78
N LEU A 377 -9.73 -5.86 -2.42
CA LEU A 377 -8.84 -5.24 -1.45
C LEU A 377 -8.99 -5.94 -0.09
N SER A 378 -10.21 -6.05 0.42
CA SER A 378 -10.49 -6.74 1.68
C SER A 378 -9.94 -8.17 1.70
N ALA A 379 -10.17 -8.94 0.63
CA ALA A 379 -9.64 -10.30 0.51
C ALA A 379 -8.11 -10.35 0.45
N ALA A 380 -7.45 -9.35 -0.16
CA ALA A 380 -6.00 -9.25 -0.19
C ALA A 380 -5.42 -8.86 1.19
N LEU A 381 -6.06 -7.93 1.90
CA LEU A 381 -5.70 -7.55 3.27
C LEU A 381 -5.80 -8.75 4.22
N GLU A 382 -6.87 -9.55 4.09
CA GLU A 382 -7.06 -10.76 4.90
C GLU A 382 -5.96 -11.78 4.62
N ARG A 383 -5.64 -12.06 3.34
CA ARG A 383 -4.52 -12.95 2.98
C ARG A 383 -3.18 -12.46 3.55
N ALA A 384 -2.89 -11.16 3.44
CA ALA A 384 -1.68 -10.56 4.01
C ALA A 384 -1.61 -10.73 5.53
N GLU A 385 -2.74 -10.59 6.24
CA GLU A 385 -2.81 -10.85 7.67
C GLU A 385 -2.61 -12.32 8.03
N VAL A 386 -3.17 -13.24 7.24
CA VAL A 386 -2.98 -14.68 7.44
C VAL A 386 -1.51 -15.04 7.31
N THR A 387 -0.84 -14.62 6.22
CA THR A 387 0.61 -14.84 6.03
C THR A 387 1.43 -14.32 7.21
N ARG A 388 1.12 -13.11 7.70
CA ARG A 388 1.80 -12.54 8.87
C ARG A 388 1.57 -13.36 10.14
N ARG A 389 0.33 -13.81 10.39
CA ARG A 389 -0.02 -14.62 11.57
C ARG A 389 0.63 -16.00 11.52
N GLU A 390 0.66 -16.64 10.36
CA GLU A 390 1.31 -17.94 10.14
C GLU A 390 2.82 -17.84 10.37
N ALA A 391 3.48 -16.81 9.82
CA ALA A 391 4.90 -16.56 10.04
C ALA A 391 5.21 -16.27 11.52
N GLU A 392 4.37 -15.49 12.20
CA GLU A 392 4.52 -15.22 13.63
C GLU A 392 4.37 -16.50 14.47
N ALA A 393 3.41 -17.37 14.14
CA ALA A 393 3.24 -18.66 14.78
C ALA A 393 4.43 -19.60 14.52
N HIS A 394 4.96 -19.62 13.30
CA HIS A 394 6.14 -20.41 12.93
C HIS A 394 7.39 -19.94 13.69
N ALA A 395 7.64 -18.63 13.73
CA ALA A 395 8.74 -18.03 14.49
C ALA A 395 8.65 -18.35 16.00
N ARG A 396 7.44 -18.29 16.59
CA ARG A 396 7.21 -18.69 17.99
C ARG A 396 7.53 -20.17 18.23
N THR A 397 7.13 -21.03 17.31
CA THR A 397 7.39 -22.48 17.40
C THR A 397 8.88 -22.77 17.31
N LEU A 398 9.59 -22.14 16.37
CA LEU A 398 11.05 -22.26 16.22
C LEU A 398 11.78 -21.85 17.49
N LEU A 399 11.43 -20.70 18.07
CA LEU A 399 12.01 -20.22 19.31
C LEU A 399 11.69 -21.12 20.51
N SER A 400 10.48 -21.69 20.57
CA SER A 400 10.12 -22.65 21.62
C SER A 400 10.95 -23.93 21.52
N ASN A 401 11.10 -24.48 20.31
CA ASN A 401 11.90 -25.68 20.08
C ASN A 401 13.38 -25.44 20.42
N ALA A 402 13.94 -24.30 20.03
CA ALA A 402 15.31 -23.93 20.36
C ALA A 402 15.54 -23.76 21.87
N ARG A 403 14.54 -23.23 22.61
CA ARG A 403 14.60 -23.15 24.09
C ARG A 403 14.56 -24.53 24.74
N ASN A 404 13.66 -25.41 24.29
CA ASN A 404 13.57 -26.77 24.83
C ASN A 404 14.88 -27.54 24.60
N ASN A 405 15.45 -27.44 23.39
CA ASN A 405 16.75 -28.05 23.07
C ASN A 405 17.89 -27.46 23.93
N ALA A 406 17.89 -26.13 24.11
CA ALA A 406 18.85 -25.49 25.01
C ALA A 406 18.74 -25.99 26.45
N ASP A 407 17.51 -26.13 26.97
CA ASP A 407 17.27 -26.64 28.33
C ASP A 407 17.74 -28.10 28.46
N GLU A 408 17.53 -28.93 27.44
CA GLU A 408 18.00 -30.32 27.36
C GLU A 408 19.54 -30.40 27.42
N ILE A 409 20.24 -29.62 26.58
CA ILE A 409 21.72 -29.56 26.55
C ILE A 409 22.28 -29.14 27.92
N VAL A 410 21.69 -28.11 28.55
CA VAL A 410 22.12 -27.66 29.89
C VAL A 410 21.87 -28.73 30.94
N SER A 411 20.73 -29.42 30.87
CA SER A 411 20.40 -30.51 31.79
C SER A 411 21.37 -31.68 31.66
N GLU A 412 21.64 -32.14 30.43
CA GLU A 412 22.58 -33.23 30.16
C GLU A 412 24.01 -32.86 30.60
N ALA A 413 24.45 -31.63 30.31
CA ALA A 413 25.76 -31.15 30.75
C ALA A 413 25.88 -31.08 32.28
N ARG A 414 24.80 -30.73 33.00
CA ARG A 414 24.74 -30.76 34.46
C ARG A 414 24.83 -32.16 35.01
N GLU A 415 24.06 -33.09 34.47
CA GLU A 415 24.09 -34.49 34.90
C GLU A 415 25.48 -35.11 34.67
N HIS A 416 26.08 -34.87 33.50
CA HIS A 416 27.43 -35.33 33.18
C HIS A 416 28.51 -34.70 34.08
N ALA A 417 28.41 -33.39 34.36
CA ALA A 417 29.34 -32.71 35.26
C ALA A 417 29.24 -33.24 36.69
N GLU A 418 28.02 -33.45 37.20
CA GLU A 418 27.77 -34.03 38.52
C GLU A 418 28.32 -35.47 38.61
N LYS A 419 28.14 -36.26 37.55
CA LYS A 419 28.70 -37.61 37.46
C LYS A 419 30.24 -37.61 37.51
N ILE A 420 30.91 -36.75 36.73
CA ILE A 420 32.38 -36.60 36.74
C ILE A 420 32.89 -36.25 38.14
N ILE A 421 32.23 -35.31 38.81
CA ILE A 421 32.60 -34.90 40.16
C ILE A 421 32.36 -36.04 41.16
N SER A 422 31.21 -36.71 41.10
CA SER A 422 30.87 -37.83 41.99
C SER A 422 31.84 -39.01 41.84
N GLU A 423 32.20 -39.36 40.61
CA GLU A 423 33.19 -40.41 40.31
C GLU A 423 34.56 -40.02 40.88
N ALA A 424 35.01 -38.79 40.64
CA ALA A 424 36.30 -38.31 41.15
C ALA A 424 36.35 -38.21 42.68
N VAL A 425 35.26 -37.83 43.34
CA VAL A 425 35.15 -37.84 44.80
C VAL A 425 35.23 -39.26 45.34
N THR A 426 34.51 -40.20 44.71
CA THR A 426 34.56 -41.62 45.09
C THR A 426 35.97 -42.19 44.92
N ASP A 427 36.66 -41.84 43.83
CA ASP A 427 38.04 -42.27 43.56
C ASP A 427 39.02 -41.71 44.59
N ALA A 428 38.92 -40.41 44.88
CA ALA A 428 39.72 -39.73 45.89
C ALA A 428 39.51 -40.33 47.30
N GLU A 429 38.26 -40.66 47.66
CA GLU A 429 37.95 -41.33 48.93
C GLU A 429 38.50 -42.76 49.01
N ARG A 430 38.42 -43.51 47.90
CA ARG A 430 38.99 -44.87 47.80
C ARG A 430 40.50 -44.83 48.00
N GLU A 431 41.21 -43.91 47.34
CA GLU A 431 42.65 -43.75 47.47
C GLU A 431 43.07 -43.31 48.87
N ARG A 432 42.36 -42.32 49.45
CA ARG A 432 42.60 -41.91 50.85
C ARG A 432 42.40 -43.08 51.82
N SER A 433 41.38 -43.91 51.60
CA SER A 433 41.10 -45.08 52.44
C SER A 433 42.13 -46.19 52.27
N LEU A 434 42.72 -46.35 51.07
CA LEU A 434 43.85 -47.25 50.84
C LEU A 434 45.10 -46.76 51.57
N ALA A 435 45.45 -45.48 51.42
CA ALA A 435 46.58 -44.88 52.11
C ALA A 435 46.43 -44.89 53.64
N MET A 436 45.21 -44.69 54.16
CA MET A 436 44.92 -44.84 55.59
C MET A 436 45.18 -46.27 56.09
N ARG A 437 44.79 -47.30 55.31
CA ARG A 437 45.10 -48.69 55.64
C ARG A 437 46.60 -48.98 55.62
N GLU A 438 47.32 -48.47 54.64
CA GLU A 438 48.79 -48.58 54.58
C GLU A 438 49.45 -47.92 55.80
N VAL A 439 48.95 -46.76 56.21
CA VAL A 439 49.41 -46.06 57.42
C VAL A 439 49.10 -46.85 58.69
N GLU A 440 47.94 -47.49 58.78
CA GLU A 440 47.63 -48.42 59.88
C GLU A 440 48.59 -49.62 59.90
N GLU A 441 48.93 -50.18 58.75
CA GLU A 441 49.91 -51.26 58.63
C GLU A 441 51.31 -50.81 59.06
N LEU A 442 51.78 -49.65 58.59
CA LEU A 442 53.05 -49.04 59.00
C LEU A 442 53.07 -48.75 60.51
N ASN A 443 51.95 -48.29 61.08
CA ASN A 443 51.84 -48.10 62.53
C ASN A 443 51.86 -49.42 63.30
N ARG A 444 51.19 -50.47 62.83
CA ARG A 444 51.26 -51.81 63.42
C ARG A 444 52.67 -52.39 63.34
N GLN A 445 53.36 -52.20 62.22
CA GLN A 445 54.78 -52.55 62.07
C GLN A 445 55.65 -51.75 63.06
N ARG A 446 55.40 -50.45 63.20
CA ARG A 446 56.10 -49.62 64.18
C ARG A 446 55.90 -50.12 65.61
N GLU A 447 54.67 -50.44 65.98
CA GLU A 447 54.31 -50.99 67.30
C GLU A 447 54.92 -52.38 67.52
N SER A 448 54.94 -53.24 66.49
CA SER A 448 55.55 -54.58 66.59
C SER A 448 57.06 -54.50 66.75
N ILE A 449 57.75 -53.60 66.01
CA ILE A 449 59.18 -53.35 66.17
C ILE A 449 59.45 -52.76 67.56
N THR A 450 58.61 -51.84 68.05
CA THR A 450 58.75 -51.27 69.40
C THR A 450 58.58 -52.33 70.48
N SER A 451 57.54 -53.16 70.39
CA SER A 451 57.29 -54.28 71.31
C SER A 451 58.40 -55.33 71.26
N TYR A 452 58.93 -55.66 70.08
CA TYR A 452 60.04 -56.58 69.91
C TYR A 452 61.31 -56.07 70.62
N LEU A 453 61.54 -54.76 70.57
CA LEU A 453 62.68 -54.15 71.25
C LEU A 453 62.49 -54.04 72.76
N ASP A 454 61.28 -53.78 73.25
CA ASP A 454 60.98 -53.87 74.69
C ASP A 454 61.17 -55.31 75.21
N ASP A 455 60.80 -56.32 74.41
CA ASP A 455 61.07 -57.74 74.68
C ASP A 455 62.57 -58.06 74.72
N LEU A 456 63.35 -57.60 73.73
CA LEU A 456 64.80 -57.73 73.70
C LEU A 456 65.46 -57.01 74.89
N ARG A 457 64.96 -55.83 75.27
CA ARG A 457 65.39 -55.07 76.45
C ARG A 457 65.08 -55.81 77.75
N ALA A 458 63.91 -56.43 77.86
CA ALA A 458 63.55 -57.24 79.02
C ALA A 458 64.48 -58.47 79.16
N ILE A 459 64.72 -59.19 78.06
CA ILE A 459 65.59 -60.38 78.00
C ILE A 459 67.05 -60.06 78.35
N LEU A 460 67.56 -58.92 77.87
CA LEU A 460 68.94 -58.49 78.13
C LEU A 460 69.13 -57.87 79.53
N SER A 461 68.06 -57.40 80.18
CA SER A 461 68.12 -56.84 81.54
C SER A 461 68.08 -57.90 82.66
N GLN A 462 67.53 -59.09 82.38
CA GLN A 462 67.39 -60.15 83.37
C GLN A 462 68.69 -60.97 83.57
N ASP A 463 69.55 -61.13 82.54
CA ASP A 463 70.88 -61.75 82.67
C ASP A 463 71.81 -61.44 81.45
N PRO A 464 72.95 -60.72 81.59
CA PRO A 464 73.73 -60.21 80.46
C PRO A 464 74.39 -61.28 79.57
N VAL A 465 74.65 -62.48 80.10
CA VAL A 465 75.41 -63.53 79.39
C VAL A 465 74.49 -64.53 78.69
N MET A 466 73.35 -64.88 79.29
CA MET A 466 72.33 -65.74 78.67
C MET A 466 71.34 -64.97 77.79
N GLY A 467 71.13 -63.67 78.08
CA GLY A 467 70.25 -62.80 77.30
C GLY A 467 70.74 -62.57 75.87
N LEU A 468 72.07 -62.56 75.65
CA LEU A 468 72.65 -62.40 74.31
C LEU A 468 72.41 -63.63 73.42
N ALA A 469 72.46 -64.85 73.98
CA ALA A 469 72.17 -66.10 73.28
C ALA A 469 70.67 -66.24 72.97
N ALA A 470 69.80 -65.84 73.90
CA ALA A 470 68.35 -65.82 73.67
C ALA A 470 67.93 -64.76 72.64
N ALA A 471 68.55 -63.58 72.67
CA ALA A 471 68.32 -62.50 71.70
C ALA A 471 68.76 -62.90 70.28
N THR A 472 69.94 -63.51 70.13
CA THR A 472 70.45 -63.99 68.83
C THR A 472 69.62 -65.15 68.26
N GLN A 473 69.12 -66.04 69.12
CA GLN A 473 68.22 -67.11 68.67
C GLN A 473 66.83 -66.58 68.26
N ARG A 474 66.29 -65.58 68.97
CA ARG A 474 65.04 -64.91 68.56
C ARG A 474 65.20 -64.10 67.27
N GLN A 475 66.32 -63.41 67.09
CA GLN A 475 66.63 -62.69 65.85
C GLN A 475 66.66 -63.66 64.65
N ALA A 476 67.31 -64.82 64.79
CA ALA A 476 67.31 -65.85 63.74
C ALA A 476 65.92 -66.43 63.45
N GLN A 477 65.05 -66.56 64.46
CA GLN A 477 63.66 -66.98 64.29
C GLN A 477 62.82 -65.94 63.56
N GLN A 478 63.10 -64.66 63.77
CA GLN A 478 62.38 -63.55 63.15
C GLN A 478 62.84 -63.29 61.72
N GLU A 479 64.15 -63.39 61.43
CA GLU A 479 64.66 -63.39 60.05
C GLU A 479 64.09 -64.57 59.24
N ALA A 480 63.88 -65.74 59.87
CA ALA A 480 63.19 -66.87 59.27
C ALA A 480 61.68 -66.61 59.07
N ALA A 481 61.02 -65.90 59.99
CA ALA A 481 59.60 -65.55 59.89
C ALA A 481 59.34 -64.43 58.85
N GLU A 482 60.22 -63.44 58.75
CA GLU A 482 60.18 -62.38 57.73
C GLU A 482 60.47 -62.93 56.33
N ALA A 483 61.44 -63.86 56.21
CA ALA A 483 61.68 -64.59 54.96
C ALA A 483 60.48 -65.46 54.55
N ALA A 484 59.74 -66.02 55.52
CA ALA A 484 58.51 -66.76 55.26
C ALA A 484 57.33 -65.84 54.89
N ALA A 485 57.23 -64.64 55.47
CA ALA A 485 56.19 -63.65 55.16
C ALA A 485 56.38 -63.00 53.79
N GLN A 486 57.63 -62.76 53.36
CA GLN A 486 57.95 -62.26 52.01
C GLN A 486 57.79 -63.32 50.90
N ALA A 487 57.73 -64.60 51.27
CA ALA A 487 57.54 -65.73 50.35
C ALA A 487 56.06 -66.17 50.19
N ALA A 488 55.11 -65.53 50.89
CA ALA A 488 53.69 -65.81 50.73
C ALA A 488 53.17 -65.18 49.41
N PRO A 489 52.60 -65.96 48.48
CA PRO A 489 52.12 -65.44 47.21
C PRO A 489 50.91 -64.51 47.40
N ALA A 490 50.93 -63.35 46.76
CA ALA A 490 49.77 -62.49 46.58
C ALA A 490 48.74 -63.21 45.69
N GLU A 491 47.80 -63.94 46.30
CA GLU A 491 46.63 -64.45 45.61
C GLU A 491 45.61 -63.31 45.39
N GLY A 492 45.31 -63.00 44.13
CA GLY A 492 44.00 -62.47 43.73
C GLY A 492 43.96 -61.12 43.01
N GLU A 493 44.57 -60.99 41.82
CA GLU A 493 44.04 -60.06 40.80
C GLU A 493 42.89 -60.77 40.04
N PRO A 494 41.63 -60.29 40.09
CA PRO A 494 40.63 -60.75 39.15
C PRO A 494 40.91 -60.13 37.78
N SER A 495 41.17 -61.01 36.82
CA SER A 495 41.25 -60.74 35.39
C SER A 495 40.11 -59.83 34.91
N ARG A 496 40.46 -58.63 34.44
CA ARG A 496 39.61 -57.81 33.55
C ARG A 496 39.23 -58.64 32.34
N THR A 497 37.95 -58.98 32.23
CA THR A 497 37.35 -59.52 31.00
C THR A 497 37.06 -58.33 30.09
N GLU A 498 37.66 -58.33 28.90
CA GLU A 498 37.24 -57.50 27.78
C GLU A 498 35.82 -57.92 27.35
N VAL A 499 34.86 -56.99 27.42
CA VAL A 499 33.74 -56.81 26.47
C VAL A 499 33.41 -55.33 26.41
#